data_AF-A0AA48QW10-F1
#
_entry.id   AF-A0AA48QW10-F1
#
_cell.length_a   1.000
_cell.length_b   1.000
_cell.length_c   1.000
_cell.angle_alpha   90.00
_cell.angle_beta   90.00
_cell.angle_gamma   90.00
#
_symmetry.space_group_name_H-M   'P 1'
#
loop_
_entity.id
_entity.type
_entity.pdbx_description
1 polymer ?
#
loop_
_entity_poly.entity_id
_entity_poly.type
_entity_poly.pdbx_seq_one_letter_code
_entity_poly.pdbx_strand_id
1 'polypeptide(L)'
;MDKARASTLHDIVVDYVINNAYAGTASVLSRTPVPGSPSSSPTPQEAPSAPAPSLMEQLAERSKRAEAMDVDETPETLSPTVLERLARRREIIEYILSGSIAPAVDALNAHFPAVLTPVPATSSPRARGASHATPVFAKSTEPEHIALNLQIQSFIEHFRQIVPSAPSSPTSSIGSLNGSSSAPLDAALNVLAAINTAASKLPSYPRSVYLQEFRDVGGLLAYTNPENSELAGFLDQKRRVALAAQVNAAILHSEGRATQSYLEQIARRTSAIYETITEKDIDPQPVWAGTDLKGAGAAYRISEQLKRRPFQKGGFNLHEYVWEMA
;
A
#
# COMPACT_ATOMS: atom_id res chain seq x y z
N MET A 1 -4.00 12.68 -10.92
CA MET A 1 -5.46 12.45 -10.88
C MET A 1 -6.03 13.38 -9.85
N ASP A 2 -6.46 14.56 -10.31
CA ASP A 2 -7.29 15.45 -9.51
C ASP A 2 -8.62 14.77 -9.18
N LYS A 3 -9.23 15.21 -8.07
CA LYS A 3 -10.44 14.77 -7.37
C LYS A 3 -11.73 14.64 -8.22
N ALA A 4 -11.69 14.19 -9.47
CA ALA A 4 -12.84 13.55 -10.08
C ALA A 4 -13.14 12.32 -9.23
N ARG A 5 -14.12 12.45 -8.34
CA ARG A 5 -14.55 11.41 -7.41
C ARG A 5 -14.67 10.10 -8.18
N ALA A 6 -13.98 9.06 -7.72
CA ALA A 6 -14.21 7.69 -8.15
C ALA A 6 -15.73 7.47 -8.15
N SER A 7 -16.31 7.49 -9.34
CA SER A 7 -17.76 7.66 -9.52
C SER A 7 -18.45 6.29 -9.52
N THR A 8 -17.66 5.27 -9.83
CA THR A 8 -18.09 3.88 -9.89
C THR A 8 -17.29 3.01 -8.92
N LEU A 9 -17.86 1.87 -8.53
CA LEU A 9 -17.14 0.85 -7.75
C LEU A 9 -15.89 0.33 -8.48
N HIS A 10 -15.94 0.29 -9.83
CA HIS A 10 -14.81 -0.13 -10.65
C HIS A 10 -13.60 0.80 -10.45
N ASP A 11 -13.80 2.12 -10.47
CA ASP A 11 -12.74 3.10 -10.23
C ASP A 11 -12.09 2.91 -8.85
N ILE A 12 -12.90 2.62 -7.83
CA ILE A 12 -12.43 2.40 -6.45
C ILE A 12 -11.58 1.12 -6.37
N VAL A 13 -11.98 0.06 -7.08
CA VAL A 13 -11.22 -1.19 -7.13
C VAL A 13 -9.93 -1.01 -7.93
N VAL A 14 -9.97 -0.30 -9.05
CA VAL A 14 -8.78 0.01 -9.85
C VAL A 14 -7.78 0.84 -9.05
N ASP A 15 -8.23 1.86 -8.32
CA ASP A 15 -7.40 2.65 -7.39
C ASP A 15 -6.72 1.75 -6.35
N TYR A 16 -7.47 0.85 -5.71
CA TYR A 16 -6.92 -0.12 -4.76
C TYR A 16 -5.82 -0.99 -5.37
N VAL A 17 -6.07 -1.52 -6.58
CA VAL A 17 -5.15 -2.40 -7.29
C VAL A 17 -3.87 -1.65 -7.71
N ILE A 18 -3.97 -0.40 -8.14
CA ILE A 18 -2.83 0.47 -8.47
C ILE A 18 -2.04 0.84 -7.20
N ASN A 19 -2.73 1.17 -6.10
CA ASN A 19 -2.06 1.52 -4.85
C ASN A 19 -1.32 0.33 -4.23
N ASN A 20 -1.82 -0.89 -4.39
CA ASN A 20 -1.17 -2.11 -3.90
C ASN A 20 -0.21 -2.76 -4.91
N ALA A 21 0.10 -2.08 -6.01
CA ALA A 21 1.05 -2.53 -7.04
C ALA A 21 0.71 -3.90 -7.67
N TYR A 22 -0.57 -4.22 -7.80
CA TYR A 22 -1.02 -5.43 -8.50
C TYR A 22 -1.04 -5.21 -10.02
N ALA A 23 0.15 -5.14 -10.62
CA ALA A 23 0.34 -4.75 -12.03
C ALA A 23 -0.46 -5.62 -13.02
N GLY A 24 -0.45 -6.95 -12.84
CA GLY A 24 -1.18 -7.87 -13.71
C GLY A 24 -2.70 -7.64 -13.65
N THR A 25 -3.24 -7.51 -12.44
CA THR A 25 -4.67 -7.24 -12.22
C THR A 25 -5.06 -5.85 -12.73
N ALA A 26 -4.21 -4.83 -12.54
CA ALA A 26 -4.45 -3.48 -13.08
C ALA A 26 -4.56 -3.49 -14.61
N SER A 27 -3.65 -4.22 -15.28
CA SER A 27 -3.67 -4.39 -16.73
C SER A 27 -4.97 -5.03 -17.21
N VAL A 28 -5.42 -6.12 -16.56
CA VAL A 28 -6.68 -6.78 -16.92
C VAL A 28 -7.89 -5.89 -16.67
N LEU A 29 -7.99 -5.24 -15.51
CA LEU A 29 -9.13 -4.38 -15.15
C LEU A 29 -9.23 -3.11 -16.00
N SER A 30 -8.10 -2.60 -16.50
CA SER A 30 -8.08 -1.46 -17.42
C SER A 30 -8.60 -1.78 -18.82
N ARG A 31 -8.68 -3.07 -19.18
CA ARG A 31 -9.16 -3.53 -20.50
C ARG A 31 -10.64 -3.89 -20.50
N THR A 32 -11.25 -4.11 -19.35
CA THR A 32 -12.66 -4.48 -19.26
C THR A 32 -13.54 -3.23 -19.39
N PRO A 33 -14.31 -3.07 -20.47
CA PRO A 33 -15.19 -1.92 -20.63
C PRO A 33 -16.28 -1.94 -19.55
N VAL A 34 -16.62 -0.75 -19.05
CA VAL A 34 -17.66 -0.59 -18.02
C VAL A 34 -19.00 -1.09 -18.58
N PRO A 35 -19.68 -2.04 -17.92
CA PRO A 35 -21.00 -2.52 -18.34
C PRO A 35 -21.99 -1.35 -18.30
N GLY A 36 -22.40 -0.84 -19.46
CA GLY A 36 -23.37 0.26 -19.57
C GLY A 36 -22.87 1.50 -20.32
N SER A 37 -21.60 1.55 -20.76
CA SER A 37 -21.24 2.54 -21.77
C SER A 37 -21.94 2.15 -23.08
N PRO A 38 -22.70 3.06 -23.73
CA PRO A 38 -23.43 2.75 -24.96
C PRO A 38 -22.41 2.40 -26.04
N SER A 39 -22.19 1.10 -26.19
CA SER A 39 -21.48 0.52 -27.33
C SER A 39 -22.17 1.04 -28.57
N SER A 40 -21.47 1.85 -29.35
CA SER A 40 -21.83 2.24 -30.70
C SER A 40 -21.97 0.95 -31.51
N SER A 41 -23.19 0.41 -31.55
CA SER A 41 -23.50 -0.77 -32.34
C SER A 41 -23.18 -0.45 -33.80
N PRO A 42 -22.51 -1.35 -34.53
CA PRO A 42 -22.31 -1.20 -35.96
C PRO A 42 -23.69 -1.16 -36.63
N THR A 43 -23.97 -0.05 -37.31
CA THR A 43 -25.17 0.17 -38.10
C THR A 43 -25.44 -1.05 -38.98
N PRO A 44 -26.61 -1.70 -38.87
CA PRO A 44 -27.01 -2.74 -39.81
C PRO A 44 -27.10 -2.12 -41.19
N GLN A 45 -26.30 -2.64 -42.11
CA GLN A 45 -26.25 -2.27 -43.51
C GLN A 45 -27.60 -2.57 -44.16
N GLU A 46 -28.44 -1.54 -44.28
CA GLU A 46 -29.73 -1.56 -44.98
C GLU A 46 -29.49 -1.74 -46.48
N ALA A 47 -30.19 -2.71 -47.07
CA ALA A 47 -30.11 -3.01 -48.50
C ALA A 47 -30.68 -1.85 -49.34
N PRO A 48 -30.06 -1.49 -50.48
CA PRO A 48 -30.51 -0.36 -51.29
C PRO A 48 -31.70 -0.75 -52.17
N SER A 49 -32.76 0.06 -52.13
CA SER A 49 -33.69 0.22 -53.25
C SER A 49 -33.57 1.64 -53.80
N ALA A 50 -33.46 1.71 -55.14
CA ALA A 50 -33.31 2.85 -56.08
C ALA A 50 -34.09 4.15 -55.73
N PRO A 51 -33.78 5.35 -56.32
CA PRO A 51 -33.22 5.58 -57.66
C PRO A 51 -32.02 6.54 -57.76
N ALA A 52 -31.31 6.43 -58.88
CA ALA A 52 -30.04 7.08 -59.17
C ALA A 52 -30.09 8.63 -59.21
N PRO A 53 -29.24 9.32 -58.43
CA PRO A 53 -28.75 10.65 -58.75
C PRO A 53 -27.46 10.57 -59.59
N SER A 54 -27.28 11.56 -60.46
CA SER A 54 -26.20 11.71 -61.43
C SER A 54 -24.78 11.50 -60.87
N LEU A 55 -23.97 10.71 -61.59
CA LEU A 55 -22.60 10.32 -61.26
C LEU A 55 -21.62 11.50 -61.19
N MET A 56 -21.99 12.65 -61.75
CA MET A 56 -21.13 13.84 -61.79
C MET A 56 -21.22 14.70 -60.52
N GLU A 57 -22.31 14.58 -59.75
CA GLU A 57 -22.52 15.38 -58.52
C GLU A 57 -21.94 14.69 -57.28
N GLN A 58 -21.84 13.35 -57.29
CA GLN A 58 -21.28 12.57 -56.17
C GLN A 58 -19.74 12.63 -56.05
N LEU A 59 -19.02 13.06 -57.09
CA LEU A 59 -17.55 13.21 -57.03
C LEU A 59 -17.12 14.56 -56.45
N ALA A 60 -17.99 15.57 -56.44
CA ALA A 60 -17.66 16.90 -55.90
C ALA A 60 -17.82 16.99 -54.37
N GLU A 61 -18.74 16.22 -53.78
CA GLU A 61 -18.99 16.25 -52.32
C GLU A 61 -18.19 15.24 -51.52
N ARG A 62 -17.59 14.23 -52.18
CA ARG A 62 -16.74 13.24 -51.50
C ARG A 62 -15.35 13.75 -51.15
N SER A 63 -14.89 14.84 -51.79
CA SER A 63 -13.56 15.42 -51.54
C SER A 63 -13.52 16.49 -50.44
N LYS A 64 -14.67 16.90 -49.87
CA LYS A 64 -14.74 17.96 -48.84
C LYS A 64 -15.18 17.51 -47.44
N ARG A 65 -15.45 16.21 -47.23
CA ARG A 65 -15.95 15.67 -45.94
C ARG A 65 -15.01 14.64 -45.28
N ALA A 66 -13.74 14.60 -45.68
CA ALA A 66 -12.74 13.67 -45.13
C ALA A 66 -11.78 14.33 -44.11
N GLU A 67 -11.95 15.60 -43.76
CA GLU A 67 -11.11 16.30 -42.75
C GLU A 67 -11.93 16.94 -41.62
N ALA A 68 -12.86 16.17 -41.04
CA ALA A 68 -13.56 16.61 -39.83
C ALA A 68 -13.59 15.47 -38.79
N MET A 69 -12.57 15.49 -37.93
CA MET A 69 -12.60 15.13 -36.52
C MET A 69 -13.35 13.85 -36.14
N ASP A 70 -12.68 12.70 -36.34
CA ASP A 70 -12.89 11.55 -35.47
C ASP A 70 -11.70 11.53 -34.49
N VAL A 71 -11.83 12.34 -33.43
CA VAL A 71 -11.00 12.17 -32.23
C VAL A 71 -11.59 10.95 -31.56
N ASP A 72 -11.09 9.78 -31.97
CA ASP A 72 -11.27 8.50 -31.30
C ASP A 72 -10.77 8.67 -29.87
N GLU A 73 -11.66 9.09 -28.95
CA GLU A 73 -11.47 8.97 -27.51
C GLU A 73 -11.48 7.48 -27.20
N THR A 74 -10.36 6.82 -27.54
CA THR A 74 -10.09 5.47 -27.12
C THR A 74 -10.27 5.40 -25.61
N PRO A 75 -11.02 4.41 -25.09
CA PRO A 75 -11.31 4.31 -23.67
C PRO A 75 -10.01 4.41 -22.88
N GLU A 76 -10.00 5.25 -21.84
CA GLU A 76 -8.85 5.61 -20.99
C GLU A 76 -8.12 4.37 -20.44
N THR A 77 -7.31 3.73 -21.29
CA THR A 77 -6.44 2.65 -20.89
C THR A 77 -5.32 3.25 -20.06
N LEU A 78 -4.96 2.57 -18.96
CA LEU A 78 -3.87 3.01 -18.10
C LEU A 78 -2.62 3.23 -18.95
N SER A 79 -2.05 4.43 -18.89
CA SER A 79 -0.86 4.77 -19.66
C SER A 79 0.25 3.73 -19.42
N PRO A 80 1.00 3.33 -20.45
CA PRO A 80 2.01 2.27 -20.34
C PRO A 80 3.08 2.59 -19.29
N THR A 81 3.38 3.88 -19.09
CA THR A 81 4.32 4.37 -18.07
C THR A 81 3.85 4.07 -16.65
N VAL A 82 2.54 4.11 -16.38
CA VAL A 82 1.97 3.76 -15.07
C VAL A 82 2.10 2.25 -14.83
N LEU A 83 1.88 1.42 -15.84
CA LEU A 83 2.04 -0.03 -15.73
C LEU A 83 3.51 -0.41 -15.48
N GLU A 84 4.46 0.23 -16.15
CA GLU A 84 5.89 0.02 -15.91
C GLU A 84 6.27 0.38 -14.48
N ARG A 85 5.83 1.55 -13.99
CA ARG A 85 6.07 1.95 -12.59
C ARG A 85 5.44 0.99 -11.58
N LEU A 86 4.25 0.47 -11.86
CA LEU A 86 3.61 -0.55 -11.02
C LEU A 86 4.42 -1.85 -10.99
N ALA A 87 4.96 -2.27 -12.14
CA ALA A 87 5.81 -3.45 -12.22
C ALA A 87 7.10 -3.26 -11.38
N ARG A 88 7.76 -2.10 -11.48
CA ARG A 88 8.94 -1.77 -10.65
C ARG A 88 8.64 -1.75 -9.16
N ARG A 89 7.50 -1.15 -8.76
CA ARG A 89 7.05 -1.18 -7.36
C ARG A 89 6.82 -2.60 -6.87
N ARG A 90 6.22 -3.45 -7.71
CA ARG A 90 5.97 -4.86 -7.38
C ARG A 90 7.27 -5.64 -7.19
N GLU A 91 8.23 -5.44 -8.09
CA GLU A 91 9.58 -6.03 -8.03
C GLU A 91 10.30 -5.68 -6.71
N ILE A 92 10.27 -4.41 -6.30
CA ILE A 92 10.84 -3.96 -5.02
C ILE A 92 10.15 -4.64 -3.82
N ILE A 93 8.82 -4.70 -3.83
CA ILE A 93 8.04 -5.38 -2.77
C ILE A 93 8.43 -6.85 -2.68
N GLU A 94 8.59 -7.53 -3.81
CA GLU A 94 8.97 -8.94 -3.85
C GLU A 94 10.39 -9.19 -3.33
N TYR A 95 11.34 -8.31 -3.64
CA TYR A 95 12.67 -8.36 -3.04
C TYR A 95 12.63 -8.22 -1.53
N ILE A 96 11.83 -7.31 -0.99
CA ILE A 96 11.69 -7.14 0.47
C ILE A 96 11.04 -8.38 1.09
N LEU A 97 9.98 -8.91 0.48
CA LEU A 97 9.26 -10.07 1.00
C LEU A 97 10.08 -11.36 0.98
N SER A 98 10.98 -11.51 0.00
CA SER A 98 11.91 -12.64 -0.10
C SER A 98 13.15 -12.50 0.79
N GLY A 99 13.39 -11.33 1.39
CA GLY A 99 14.57 -11.05 2.22
C GLY A 99 15.79 -10.55 1.41
N SER A 100 15.64 -10.30 0.12
CA SER A 100 16.69 -9.77 -0.76
C SER A 100 16.77 -8.24 -0.64
N ILE A 101 17.19 -7.75 0.54
CA ILE A 101 17.15 -6.31 0.85
C ILE A 101 18.13 -5.48 0.00
N ALA A 102 19.33 -5.99 -0.28
CA ALA A 102 20.31 -5.26 -1.10
C ALA A 102 19.78 -4.97 -2.52
N PRO A 103 19.28 -5.97 -3.29
CA PRO A 103 18.60 -5.71 -4.56
C PRO A 103 17.41 -4.74 -4.46
N ALA A 104 16.64 -4.79 -3.37
CA ALA A 104 15.54 -3.85 -3.15
C ALA A 104 16.02 -2.41 -3.04
N VAL A 105 17.13 -2.17 -2.31
CA VAL A 105 17.74 -0.85 -2.14
C VAL A 105 18.32 -0.35 -3.47
N ASP A 106 18.97 -1.22 -4.24
CA ASP A 106 19.51 -0.87 -5.56
C ASP A 106 18.38 -0.48 -6.53
N ALA A 107 17.29 -1.26 -6.56
CA ALA A 107 16.11 -0.96 -7.35
C ALA A 107 15.41 0.34 -6.91
N LEU A 108 15.36 0.62 -5.60
CA LEU A 108 14.86 1.90 -5.08
C LEU A 108 15.72 3.07 -5.54
N ASN A 109 17.05 2.97 -5.46
CA ASN A 109 17.94 4.03 -5.92
C ASN A 109 17.85 4.24 -7.44
N ALA A 110 17.68 3.16 -8.21
CA ALA A 110 17.58 3.22 -9.66
C ALA A 110 16.26 3.83 -10.15
N HIS A 111 15.13 3.50 -9.52
CA HIS A 111 13.80 3.87 -10.01
C HIS A 111 13.09 4.95 -9.18
N PHE A 112 13.36 5.04 -7.88
CA PHE A 112 12.68 5.92 -6.93
C PHE A 112 13.66 6.59 -5.93
N PRO A 113 14.70 7.30 -6.40
CA PRO A 113 15.75 7.83 -5.52
C PRO A 113 15.24 8.85 -4.47
N ALA A 114 14.11 9.50 -4.76
CA ALA A 114 13.46 10.43 -3.83
C ALA A 114 13.00 9.77 -2.51
N VAL A 115 12.81 8.45 -2.49
CA VAL A 115 12.37 7.71 -1.29
C VAL A 115 13.45 7.62 -0.22
N LEU A 116 14.73 7.63 -0.62
CA LEU A 116 15.86 7.51 0.30
C LEU A 116 16.61 8.83 0.50
N THR A 117 16.33 9.84 -0.33
CA THR A 117 16.96 11.15 -0.23
C THR A 117 16.33 11.94 0.92
N PRO A 118 17.10 12.40 1.91
CA PRO A 118 16.55 13.16 3.03
C PRO A 118 15.96 14.49 2.55
N VAL A 119 14.69 14.71 2.88
CA VAL A 119 13.98 15.97 2.69
C VAL A 119 13.74 16.57 4.08
N PRO A 120 13.91 17.89 4.29
CA PRO A 120 13.66 18.50 5.59
C PRO A 120 12.20 18.30 6.02
N ALA A 121 11.99 17.50 7.06
CA ALA A 121 10.67 17.09 7.55
C ALA A 121 9.95 18.20 8.34
N THR A 122 8.63 18.30 8.19
CA THR A 122 7.75 19.26 8.91
C THR A 122 6.84 18.61 9.97
N SER A 123 6.89 17.29 10.19
CA SER A 123 6.02 16.61 11.16
C SER A 123 6.72 15.49 11.91
N SER A 124 6.54 15.42 13.24
CA SER A 124 7.06 14.33 14.08
C SER A 124 6.12 13.13 14.07
N PRO A 125 6.53 11.94 13.59
CA PRO A 125 5.73 10.73 13.69
C PRO A 125 5.74 10.17 15.10
N ARG A 126 4.60 9.62 15.52
CA ARG A 126 4.44 8.97 16.83
C ARG A 126 4.74 7.48 16.69
N ALA A 127 5.62 6.94 17.55
CA ALA A 127 5.87 5.51 17.60
C ALA A 127 4.67 4.80 18.22
N ARG A 128 4.25 3.66 17.64
CA ARG A 128 3.34 2.73 18.30
C ARG A 128 4.12 1.71 19.13
N GLY A 129 3.44 1.07 20.09
CA GLY A 129 4.02 0.14 21.06
C GLY A 129 4.94 -0.93 20.45
N ALA A 130 5.97 -1.29 21.22
CA ALA A 130 7.13 -2.10 20.83
C ALA A 130 6.77 -3.58 20.59
N SER A 131 6.22 -3.88 19.41
CA SER A 131 6.25 -5.24 18.88
C SER A 131 7.32 -5.34 17.81
N HIS A 132 8.34 -6.16 18.04
CA HIS A 132 9.43 -6.41 17.08
C HIS A 132 8.95 -7.05 15.76
N ALA A 133 7.72 -7.56 15.74
CA ALA A 133 7.05 -8.07 14.53
C ALA A 133 6.66 -6.98 13.52
N THR A 134 6.82 -5.70 13.88
CA THR A 134 6.59 -4.56 12.99
C THR A 134 7.77 -3.61 13.03
N PRO A 135 8.21 -3.06 11.89
CA PRO A 135 9.27 -2.06 11.86
C PRO A 135 8.92 -0.83 12.71
N VAL A 136 9.94 -0.22 13.30
CA VAL A 136 9.79 1.04 14.02
C VAL A 136 9.26 2.12 13.07
N PHE A 137 8.26 2.89 13.51
CA PHE A 137 7.58 3.88 12.67
C PHE A 137 7.06 3.31 11.34
N ALA A 138 6.47 2.10 11.31
CA ALA A 138 5.98 1.44 10.10
C ALA A 138 5.04 2.28 9.19
N LYS A 139 4.44 3.36 9.70
CA LYS A 139 3.57 4.28 8.94
C LYS A 139 4.27 5.55 8.47
N SER A 140 5.49 5.77 8.92
CA SER A 140 6.28 6.92 8.50
C SER A 140 6.76 6.74 7.07
N THR A 141 6.53 7.77 6.26
CA THR A 141 7.06 7.90 4.89
C THR A 141 8.35 8.71 4.83
N GLU A 142 8.89 9.13 5.98
CA GLU A 142 10.16 9.83 6.05
C GLU A 142 11.33 8.95 5.56
N PRO A 143 12.21 9.48 4.68
CA PRO A 143 13.28 8.73 4.04
C PRO A 143 14.27 8.13 5.06
N GLU A 144 14.54 8.86 6.14
CA GLU A 144 15.47 8.40 7.19
C GLU A 144 14.95 7.16 7.91
N HIS A 145 13.65 7.10 8.20
CA HIS A 145 13.02 5.96 8.86
C HIS A 145 13.01 4.72 7.97
N ILE A 146 12.76 4.91 6.67
CA ILE A 146 12.73 3.82 5.69
C ILE A 146 14.13 3.24 5.49
N ALA A 147 15.12 4.11 5.27
CA ALA A 147 16.50 3.71 5.10
C ALA A 147 17.00 2.90 6.31
N LEU A 148 16.71 3.38 7.52
CA LEU A 148 17.14 2.70 8.73
C LEU A 148 16.41 1.36 8.94
N ASN A 149 15.10 1.30 8.66
CA ASN A 149 14.35 0.04 8.74
C ASN A 149 14.83 -1.01 7.72
N LEU A 150 15.21 -0.58 6.51
CA LEU A 150 15.83 -1.45 5.50
C LEU A 150 17.19 -1.96 5.97
N GLN A 151 18.03 -1.11 6.56
CA GLN A 151 19.31 -1.54 7.13
C GLN A 151 19.14 -2.55 8.27
N ILE A 152 18.19 -2.30 9.18
CA ILE A 152 17.88 -3.26 10.27
C ILE A 152 17.39 -4.59 9.68
N GLN A 153 16.49 -4.56 8.69
CA GLN A 153 16.05 -5.79 8.04
C GLN A 153 17.22 -6.50 7.34
N SER A 154 18.09 -5.76 6.66
CA SER A 154 19.29 -6.33 6.04
C SER A 154 20.16 -7.05 7.07
N PHE A 155 20.41 -6.45 8.23
CA PHE A 155 21.11 -7.13 9.33
C PHE A 155 20.42 -8.44 9.74
N ILE A 156 19.09 -8.41 9.93
CA ILE A 156 18.31 -9.59 10.33
C ILE A 156 18.42 -10.70 9.28
N GLU A 157 18.39 -10.37 7.99
CA GLU A 157 18.55 -11.37 6.91
C GLU A 157 19.96 -11.96 6.88
N HIS A 158 21.02 -11.16 7.11
CA HIS A 158 22.37 -11.70 7.27
C HIS A 158 22.47 -12.61 8.50
N PHE A 159 21.82 -12.24 9.61
CA PHE A 159 21.78 -13.06 10.82
C PHE A 159 21.11 -14.41 10.58
N ARG A 160 19.99 -14.46 9.84
CA ARG A 160 19.34 -15.74 9.46
C ARG A 160 20.22 -16.65 8.61
N GLN A 161 21.14 -16.10 7.83
CA GLN A 161 22.09 -16.91 7.05
C GLN A 161 23.17 -17.54 7.94
N ILE A 162 23.50 -16.89 9.07
CA ILE A 162 24.50 -17.35 10.04
C ILE A 162 23.92 -18.44 10.95
N VAL A 163 22.64 -18.30 11.35
CA VAL A 163 21.92 -19.29 12.14
C VAL A 163 21.06 -20.12 11.19
N PRO A 164 21.57 -21.22 10.60
CA PRO A 164 20.74 -22.07 9.76
C PRO A 164 19.59 -22.62 10.60
N SER A 165 18.37 -22.13 10.35
CA SER A 165 17.15 -22.78 10.81
C SER A 165 17.20 -24.23 10.31
N ALA A 166 17.35 -25.17 11.23
CA ALA A 166 17.50 -26.59 10.92
C ALA A 166 16.31 -27.06 10.07
N PRO A 167 16.53 -27.62 8.86
CA PRO A 167 15.51 -28.42 8.23
C PRO A 167 15.52 -29.80 8.88
N SER A 168 14.34 -30.26 9.27
CA SER A 168 14.06 -31.64 9.62
C SER A 168 14.48 -32.57 8.47
N SER A 169 15.68 -33.16 8.53
CA SER A 169 16.11 -34.40 7.87
C SER A 169 17.51 -34.80 8.35
N PRO A 170 17.73 -36.00 8.88
CA PRO A 170 19.04 -36.47 9.31
C PRO A 170 19.76 -37.08 8.11
N THR A 171 20.56 -36.32 7.36
CA THR A 171 21.66 -36.93 6.60
C THR A 171 22.77 -35.93 6.31
N SER A 172 23.98 -36.29 6.77
CA SER A 172 25.32 -35.90 6.29
C SER A 172 25.53 -34.42 5.92
N SER A 173 26.20 -33.58 6.73
CA SER A 173 27.62 -33.71 7.05
C SER A 173 28.00 -32.77 8.20
N ILE A 174 28.29 -33.33 9.36
CA ILE A 174 28.94 -32.62 10.46
C ILE A 174 30.43 -32.57 10.10
N GLY A 175 30.84 -31.52 9.42
CA GLY A 175 32.22 -31.32 9.02
C GLY A 175 32.48 -29.87 8.65
N SER A 176 33.27 -29.19 9.48
CA SER A 176 33.88 -27.88 9.24
C SER A 176 33.14 -26.65 9.78
N LEU A 177 33.19 -26.47 11.12
CA LEU A 177 33.05 -25.16 11.78
C LEU A 177 34.39 -24.42 11.91
N ASN A 178 35.42 -24.84 11.15
CA ASN A 178 36.77 -24.32 11.30
C ASN A 178 37.32 -23.87 9.93
N GLY A 179 36.97 -22.65 9.50
CA GLY A 179 37.84 -21.93 8.55
C GLY A 179 37.23 -21.08 7.43
N SER A 180 35.90 -20.91 7.26
CA SER A 180 35.41 -20.16 6.07
C SER A 180 34.12 -19.33 6.20
N SER A 181 33.59 -19.07 7.41
CA SER A 181 32.29 -18.40 7.59
C SER A 181 32.34 -17.06 8.35
N SER A 182 33.46 -16.32 8.34
CA SER A 182 33.49 -14.96 8.91
C SER A 182 32.76 -13.94 8.02
N ALA A 183 32.72 -14.16 6.70
CA ALA A 183 32.15 -13.24 5.72
C ALA A 183 30.72 -12.75 6.03
N PRO A 184 29.73 -13.63 6.37
CA PRO A 184 28.37 -13.17 6.68
C PRO A 184 28.29 -12.42 8.02
N LEU A 185 29.13 -12.78 9.00
CA LEU A 185 29.20 -12.09 10.30
C LEU A 185 29.86 -10.71 10.15
N ASP A 186 30.96 -10.63 9.41
CA ASP A 186 31.66 -9.38 9.11
C ASP A 186 30.72 -8.42 8.35
N ALA A 187 29.94 -8.93 7.39
CA ALA A 187 28.90 -8.17 6.71
C ALA A 187 27.81 -7.67 7.67
N ALA A 188 27.32 -8.53 8.57
CA ALA A 188 26.33 -8.15 9.58
C ALA A 188 26.87 -7.05 10.51
N LEU A 189 28.11 -7.16 10.98
CA LEU A 189 28.75 -6.16 11.84
C LEU A 189 28.96 -4.82 11.12
N ASN A 190 29.31 -4.84 9.83
CA ASN A 190 29.41 -3.63 9.03
C ASN A 190 28.06 -2.91 8.89
N VAL A 191 26.98 -3.67 8.65
CA VAL A 191 25.60 -3.11 8.64
C VAL A 191 25.26 -2.54 10.01
N LEU A 192 25.62 -3.24 11.09
CA LEU A 192 25.38 -2.82 12.46
C LEU A 192 26.05 -1.47 12.78
N ALA A 193 27.30 -1.27 12.35
CA ALA A 193 28.01 0.00 12.48
C ALA A 193 27.35 1.14 11.66
N ALA A 194 26.86 0.82 10.46
CA ALA A 194 26.15 1.77 9.61
C ALA A 194 24.83 2.26 10.26
N ILE A 195 24.06 1.34 10.85
CA ILE A 195 22.80 1.66 11.56
C ILE A 195 23.06 2.64 12.71
N ASN A 196 24.08 2.38 13.55
CA ASN A 196 24.38 3.25 14.68
C ASN A 196 24.78 4.67 14.22
N THR A 197 25.58 4.75 13.15
CA THR A 197 25.98 6.04 12.56
C THR A 197 24.78 6.79 12.01
N ALA A 198 23.86 6.10 11.32
CA ALA A 198 22.64 6.70 10.78
C ALA A 198 21.67 7.15 11.90
N ALA A 199 21.44 6.31 12.92
CA ALA A 199 20.58 6.62 14.05
C ALA A 199 21.07 7.85 14.84
N SER A 200 22.39 8.03 14.96
CA SER A 200 22.97 9.18 15.65
C SER A 200 22.66 10.54 15.00
N LYS A 201 22.27 10.55 13.71
CA LYS A 201 21.91 11.78 12.97
C LYS A 201 20.45 12.20 13.20
N LEU A 202 19.59 11.28 13.66
CA LEU A 202 18.16 11.53 13.86
C LEU A 202 17.88 12.49 15.03
N PRO A 203 16.72 13.17 15.08
CA PRO A 203 16.28 13.95 16.25
C PRO A 203 16.16 13.11 17.53
N SER A 204 16.13 13.77 18.70
CA SER A 204 16.21 13.08 20.01
C SER A 204 15.17 11.97 20.22
N TYR A 205 13.91 12.17 19.83
CA TYR A 205 12.84 11.20 20.06
C TYR A 205 12.91 9.98 19.13
N PRO A 206 12.97 10.11 17.79
CA PRO A 206 13.16 8.96 16.91
C PRO A 206 14.45 8.20 17.21
N ARG A 207 15.53 8.93 17.52
CA ARG A 207 16.83 8.34 17.88
C ARG A 207 16.72 7.36 19.05
N SER A 208 16.06 7.72 20.15
CA SER A 208 15.98 6.84 21.32
C SER A 208 15.25 5.52 21.02
N VAL A 209 14.18 5.59 20.22
CA VAL A 209 13.40 4.40 19.85
C VAL A 209 14.24 3.47 18.97
N TYR A 210 14.97 4.03 17.99
CA TYR A 210 15.84 3.24 17.13
C TYR A 210 17.07 2.66 17.84
N LEU A 211 17.66 3.38 18.80
CA LEU A 211 18.74 2.85 19.61
C LEU A 211 18.28 1.68 20.50
N GLN A 212 17.05 1.73 20.98
CA GLN A 212 16.45 0.61 21.71
C GLN A 212 16.25 -0.59 20.79
N GLU A 213 15.57 -0.41 19.64
CA GLU A 213 15.40 -1.49 18.65
C GLU A 213 16.74 -2.08 18.23
N PHE A 214 17.77 -1.24 18.02
CA PHE A 214 19.11 -1.68 17.69
C PHE A 214 19.76 -2.55 18.77
N ARG A 215 19.58 -2.19 20.05
CA ARG A 215 20.04 -3.00 21.19
C ARG A 215 19.36 -4.37 21.19
N ASP A 216 18.05 -4.39 20.95
CA ASP A 216 17.25 -5.62 20.95
C ASP A 216 17.64 -6.53 19.76
N VAL A 217 17.86 -5.93 18.58
CA VAL A 217 18.39 -6.63 17.39
C VAL A 217 19.79 -7.20 17.64
N GLY A 218 20.68 -6.45 18.29
CA GLY A 218 21.99 -6.95 18.70
C GLY A 218 21.90 -8.09 19.71
N GLY A 219 20.85 -8.11 20.53
CA GLY A 219 20.53 -9.20 21.45
C GLY A 219 20.26 -10.54 20.75
N LEU A 220 19.84 -10.55 19.48
CA LEU A 220 19.64 -11.79 18.70
C LEU A 220 20.91 -12.64 18.64
N LEU A 221 22.09 -12.01 18.58
CA LEU A 221 23.38 -12.69 18.53
C LEU A 221 23.70 -13.47 19.83
N ALA A 222 23.06 -13.12 20.94
CA ALA A 222 23.27 -13.80 22.22
C ALA A 222 22.42 -15.07 22.38
N TYR A 223 21.36 -15.24 21.57
CA TYR A 223 20.46 -16.39 21.67
C TYR A 223 20.93 -17.55 20.79
N THR A 224 20.97 -18.75 21.37
CA THR A 224 21.24 -19.99 20.62
C THR A 224 20.09 -20.36 19.68
N ASN A 225 18.85 -20.08 20.08
CA ASN A 225 17.64 -20.31 19.28
C ASN A 225 16.77 -19.04 19.28
N PRO A 226 16.93 -18.15 18.28
CA PRO A 226 16.25 -16.85 18.28
C PRO A 226 14.74 -16.95 18.00
N GLU A 227 14.26 -18.03 17.37
CA GLU A 227 12.84 -18.23 17.02
C GLU A 227 11.93 -18.51 18.22
N ASN A 228 12.47 -19.01 19.33
CA ASN A 228 11.70 -19.25 20.57
C ASN A 228 11.89 -18.13 21.61
N SER A 229 12.57 -17.05 21.22
CA SER A 229 12.87 -15.92 22.10
C SER A 229 11.75 -14.88 22.09
N GLU A 230 11.76 -13.97 23.08
CA GLU A 230 10.94 -12.75 23.06
C GLU A 230 11.25 -11.88 21.82
N LEU A 231 12.45 -12.06 21.25
CA LEU A 231 12.91 -11.40 20.03
C LEU A 231 12.48 -12.12 18.74
N ALA A 232 11.72 -13.22 18.83
CA ALA A 232 11.24 -13.97 17.66
C ALA A 232 10.45 -13.10 16.68
N GLY A 233 9.79 -12.04 17.15
CA GLY A 233 9.09 -11.09 16.30
C GLY A 233 9.98 -10.45 15.23
N PHE A 234 11.29 -10.26 15.49
CA PHE A 234 12.22 -9.79 14.45
C PHE A 234 12.33 -10.75 13.27
N LEU A 235 12.14 -12.04 13.54
CA LEU A 235 12.20 -13.13 12.59
C LEU A 235 10.81 -13.47 11.99
N ASP A 236 9.77 -12.69 12.24
CA ASP A 236 8.47 -12.94 11.63
C ASP A 236 8.40 -12.42 10.19
N GLN A 237 7.71 -13.18 9.32
CA GLN A 237 7.36 -12.71 7.98
C GLN A 237 6.54 -11.41 8.03
N LYS A 238 5.76 -11.23 9.09
CA LYS A 238 4.93 -10.05 9.33
C LYS A 238 5.75 -8.76 9.29
N ARG A 239 7.00 -8.79 9.76
CA ARG A 239 7.91 -7.63 9.74
C ARG A 239 8.26 -7.23 8.31
N ARG A 240 8.59 -8.21 7.45
CA ARG A 240 8.87 -7.98 6.01
C ARG A 240 7.65 -7.43 5.28
N VAL A 241 6.45 -7.94 5.58
CA VAL A 241 5.19 -7.46 4.99
C VAL A 241 4.93 -6.00 5.37
N ALA A 242 5.09 -5.66 6.65
CA ALA A 242 4.92 -4.30 7.13
C ALA A 242 5.97 -3.33 6.54
N LEU A 243 7.23 -3.78 6.39
CA LEU A 243 8.28 -2.99 5.76
C LEU A 243 8.00 -2.76 4.27
N ALA A 244 7.57 -3.79 3.55
CA ALA A 244 7.20 -3.66 2.14
C ALA A 244 6.03 -2.68 1.96
N ALA A 245 5.03 -2.73 2.84
CA ALA A 245 3.93 -1.77 2.86
C ALA A 245 4.41 -0.34 3.14
N GLN A 246 5.33 -0.17 4.10
CA GLN A 246 5.94 1.13 4.42
C GLN A 246 6.69 1.72 3.22
N VAL A 247 7.56 0.92 2.58
CA VAL A 247 8.31 1.32 1.38
C VAL A 247 7.36 1.68 0.24
N ASN A 248 6.31 0.88 0.03
CA ASN A 248 5.30 1.17 -0.98
C ASN A 248 4.57 2.50 -0.74
N ALA A 249 4.18 2.76 0.52
CA ALA A 249 3.57 4.03 0.91
C ALA A 249 4.52 5.21 0.69
N ALA A 250 5.81 5.03 0.96
CA ALA A 250 6.82 6.06 0.73
C ALA A 250 7.04 6.36 -0.76
N ILE A 251 7.05 5.33 -1.62
CA ILE A 251 7.09 5.51 -3.08
C ILE A 251 5.88 6.34 -3.52
N LEU A 252 4.67 5.96 -3.10
CA LEU A 252 3.45 6.72 -3.41
C LEU A 252 3.53 8.18 -2.93
N HIS A 253 4.02 8.41 -1.72
CA HIS A 253 4.23 9.75 -1.16
C HIS A 253 5.22 10.57 -1.99
N SER A 254 6.34 9.97 -2.40
CA SER A 254 7.37 10.65 -3.22
C SER A 254 6.86 11.01 -4.63
N GLU A 255 5.88 10.27 -5.14
CA GLU A 255 5.19 10.58 -6.40
C GLU A 255 4.04 11.58 -6.25
N GLY A 256 3.75 12.07 -5.02
CA GLY A 256 2.61 12.93 -4.74
C GLY A 256 1.26 12.23 -4.81
N ARG A 257 1.22 10.89 -4.73
CA ARG A 257 0.00 10.07 -4.71
C ARG A 257 -0.46 9.80 -3.28
N ALA A 258 -1.73 9.45 -3.12
CA ALA A 258 -2.27 9.03 -1.83
C ALA A 258 -1.62 7.72 -1.38
N THR A 259 -1.11 7.69 -0.15
CA THR A 259 -0.46 6.49 0.44
C THR A 259 -1.45 5.37 0.75
N GLN A 260 -2.74 5.68 0.81
CA GLN A 260 -3.83 4.75 1.07
C GLN A 260 -4.87 4.88 -0.03
N SER A 261 -5.34 3.73 -0.52
CA SER A 261 -6.43 3.68 -1.50
C SER A 261 -7.74 4.19 -0.90
N TYR A 262 -8.63 4.63 -1.77
CA TYR A 262 -9.96 5.07 -1.35
C TYR A 262 -10.77 3.91 -0.73
N LEU A 263 -10.61 2.69 -1.27
CA LEU A 263 -11.23 1.49 -0.72
C LEU A 263 -10.80 1.22 0.72
N GLU A 264 -9.50 1.33 1.02
CA GLU A 264 -8.99 1.16 2.39
C GLU A 264 -9.54 2.22 3.33
N GLN A 265 -9.67 3.47 2.88
CA GLN A 265 -10.25 4.54 3.68
C GLN A 265 -11.72 4.26 4.00
N ILE A 266 -12.51 3.81 3.02
CA ILE A 266 -13.90 3.41 3.24
C ILE A 266 -13.95 2.22 4.22
N ALA A 267 -13.17 1.16 3.97
CA ALA A 267 -13.14 -0.02 4.82
C ALA A 267 -12.83 0.34 6.28
N ARG A 268 -11.80 1.16 6.52
CA ARG A 268 -11.44 1.62 7.87
C ARG A 268 -12.53 2.44 8.53
N ARG A 269 -13.13 3.40 7.82
CA ARG A 269 -14.24 4.20 8.33
C ARG A 269 -15.41 3.32 8.72
N THR A 270 -15.77 2.37 7.85
CA THR A 270 -16.84 1.42 8.09
C THR A 270 -16.54 0.52 9.29
N SER A 271 -15.33 -0.04 9.39
CA SER A 271 -14.92 -0.84 10.55
C SER A 271 -15.00 -0.06 11.85
N ALA A 272 -14.51 1.19 11.88
CA ALA A 272 -14.58 2.05 13.07
C ALA A 272 -16.03 2.36 13.44
N ILE A 273 -16.91 2.60 12.46
CA ILE A 273 -18.34 2.79 12.72
C ILE A 273 -18.94 1.52 13.36
N TYR A 274 -18.70 0.34 12.79
CA TYR A 274 -19.21 -0.91 13.36
C TYR A 274 -18.67 -1.21 14.75
N GLU A 275 -17.41 -0.89 15.02
CA GLU A 275 -16.81 -1.02 16.35
C GLU A 275 -17.52 -0.11 17.36
N THR A 276 -17.75 1.17 17.01
CA THR A 276 -18.48 2.09 17.89
C THR A 276 -19.96 1.74 18.08
N ILE A 277 -20.60 1.13 17.07
CA ILE A 277 -21.97 0.62 17.16
C ILE A 277 -22.02 -0.56 18.13
N THR A 278 -21.07 -1.48 18.01
CA THR A 278 -20.94 -2.65 18.88
C THR A 278 -20.63 -2.25 20.32
N GLU A 279 -19.69 -1.33 20.52
CA GLU A 279 -19.32 -0.79 21.84
C GLU A 279 -20.52 -0.13 22.55
N LYS A 280 -21.41 0.51 21.78
CA LYS A 280 -22.59 1.21 22.30
C LYS A 280 -23.85 0.35 22.33
N ASP A 281 -23.75 -0.94 22.01
CA ASP A 281 -24.89 -1.87 21.93
C ASP A 281 -26.04 -1.33 21.05
N ILE A 282 -25.69 -0.66 19.96
CA ILE A 282 -26.65 -0.14 18.98
C ILE A 282 -26.93 -1.25 17.98
N ASP A 283 -28.19 -1.59 17.76
CA ASP A 283 -28.57 -2.54 16.71
C ASP A 283 -28.22 -1.95 15.33
N PRO A 284 -27.33 -2.58 14.54
CA PRO A 284 -26.98 -2.11 13.20
C PRO A 284 -28.09 -2.32 12.17
N GLN A 285 -29.15 -3.08 12.50
CA GLN A 285 -30.24 -3.32 11.55
C GLN A 285 -30.98 -2.01 11.23
N PRO A 286 -31.27 -1.76 9.94
CA PRO A 286 -32.09 -0.62 9.59
C PRO A 286 -33.49 -0.80 10.20
N VAL A 287 -34.11 0.31 10.59
CA VAL A 287 -35.39 0.37 11.33
C VAL A 287 -36.52 -0.47 10.72
N TRP A 288 -36.48 -0.70 9.41
CA TRP A 288 -37.49 -1.49 8.69
C TRP A 288 -37.24 -3.00 8.71
N ALA A 289 -36.04 -3.46 9.09
CA ALA A 289 -35.66 -4.88 9.14
C ALA A 289 -35.84 -5.49 10.54
N GLY A 290 -36.08 -4.67 11.58
CA GLY A 290 -36.32 -5.15 12.93
C GLY A 290 -37.72 -5.76 13.08
N THR A 291 -37.79 -7.07 13.31
CA THR A 291 -39.04 -7.80 13.64
C THR A 291 -39.56 -7.50 15.06
N ASP A 292 -38.81 -6.73 15.85
CA ASP A 292 -39.19 -6.38 17.21
C ASP A 292 -40.06 -5.12 17.24
N LEU A 293 -41.27 -5.26 17.79
CA LEU A 293 -42.22 -4.17 18.09
C LEU A 293 -41.64 -3.04 18.98
N LYS A 294 -40.40 -3.18 19.48
CA LYS A 294 -39.64 -2.15 20.19
C LYS A 294 -38.83 -1.22 19.26
N GLY A 295 -38.59 -1.58 17.99
CA GLY A 295 -37.77 -0.82 17.03
C GLY A 295 -38.36 0.52 16.61
N ALA A 296 -39.69 0.66 16.61
CA ALA A 296 -40.37 1.91 16.28
C ALA A 296 -40.05 3.05 17.28
N GLY A 297 -39.80 2.73 18.55
CA GLY A 297 -39.41 3.72 19.58
C GLY A 297 -37.95 4.15 19.48
N ALA A 298 -37.06 3.28 19.01
CA ALA A 298 -35.64 3.58 18.82
C ALA A 298 -35.40 4.51 17.61
N ALA A 299 -36.22 4.38 16.57
CA ALA A 299 -36.20 5.25 15.39
C ALA A 299 -36.40 6.74 15.72
N TYR A 300 -37.30 7.02 16.67
CA TYR A 300 -37.53 8.37 17.17
C TYR A 300 -36.34 8.87 18.00
N ARG A 301 -35.69 7.99 18.78
CA ARG A 301 -34.56 8.37 19.64
C ARG A 301 -33.27 8.66 18.89
N ILE A 302 -32.91 7.88 17.87
CA ILE A 302 -31.69 8.15 17.08
C ILE A 302 -31.89 9.42 16.23
N SER A 303 -33.05 9.56 15.58
CA SER A 303 -33.36 10.77 14.80
C SER A 303 -33.54 12.02 15.69
N GLU A 304 -34.11 11.90 16.90
CA GLU A 304 -34.10 12.99 17.88
C GLU A 304 -32.73 13.28 18.46
N GLN A 305 -31.87 12.29 18.71
CA GLN A 305 -30.51 12.55 19.22
C GLN A 305 -29.63 13.24 18.16
N LEU A 306 -29.81 12.89 16.88
CA LEU A 306 -29.19 13.59 15.74
C LEU A 306 -29.79 15.00 15.51
N LYS A 307 -31.07 15.24 15.85
CA LYS A 307 -31.70 16.57 15.76
C LYS A 307 -31.44 17.47 16.98
N ARG A 308 -31.35 16.90 18.19
CA ARG A 308 -31.16 17.62 19.47
C ARG A 308 -29.70 17.93 19.78
N ARG A 309 -28.76 17.31 19.06
CA ARG A 309 -27.37 17.80 18.99
C ARG A 309 -27.16 18.47 17.63
N PRO A 310 -27.61 19.73 17.43
CA PRO A 310 -27.00 20.53 16.38
C PRO A 310 -25.52 20.52 16.69
N PHE A 311 -24.72 19.94 15.79
CA PHE A 311 -23.27 19.85 15.82
C PHE A 311 -22.67 21.00 16.65
N GLN A 312 -22.52 20.77 17.96
CA GLN A 312 -21.89 21.76 18.82
C GLN A 312 -20.46 21.90 18.30
N LYS A 313 -19.92 23.12 18.35
CA LYS A 313 -18.68 23.61 17.74
C LYS A 313 -17.38 22.79 17.94
N GLY A 314 -17.45 21.57 18.45
CA GLY A 314 -16.40 20.54 18.40
C GLY A 314 -17.00 19.16 18.10
N GLY A 315 -17.78 19.04 17.01
CA GLY A 315 -18.45 17.80 16.62
C GLY A 315 -17.49 16.61 16.57
N PHE A 316 -18.00 15.40 16.84
CA PHE A 316 -17.25 14.15 16.70
C PHE A 316 -16.64 14.11 15.30
N ASN A 317 -15.37 14.45 15.22
CA ASN A 317 -14.69 14.56 13.96
C ASN A 317 -14.29 13.14 13.61
N LEU A 318 -15.11 12.48 12.80
CA LEU A 318 -14.80 11.16 12.27
C LEU A 318 -13.40 11.14 11.63
N HIS A 319 -12.94 12.30 11.14
CA HIS A 319 -11.60 12.47 10.62
C HIS A 319 -10.52 12.33 11.71
N GLU A 320 -10.73 12.90 12.89
CA GLU A 320 -9.81 12.88 14.03
C GLU A 320 -9.76 11.48 14.68
N TYR A 321 -10.91 10.81 14.86
CA TYR A 321 -10.95 9.44 15.39
C TYR A 321 -10.32 8.41 14.44
N VAL A 322 -10.55 8.55 13.12
CA VAL A 322 -9.92 7.69 12.10
C VAL A 322 -8.41 7.97 12.00
N TRP A 323 -7.95 9.17 12.35
CA TRP A 323 -6.53 9.52 12.44
C TRP A 323 -5.88 9.10 13.77
N GLU A 324 -6.58 9.16 14.91
CA GLU A 324 -6.07 8.72 16.22
C GLU A 324 -5.96 7.19 16.33
N MET A 325 -6.81 6.45 15.62
CA MET A 325 -6.68 4.99 15.46
C MET A 325 -5.65 4.60 14.36
N ALA A 326 -5.05 5.58 13.66
CA ALA A 326 -3.94 5.44 12.71
C ALA A 326 -2.57 5.73 13.35
#